data_AF-A0A3D9GHR8-F1
#
_entry.id   AF-A0A3D9GHR8-F1
#
_cell.length_a   1.000
_cell.length_b   1.000
_cell.length_c   1.000
_cell.angle_alpha   90.00
_cell.angle_beta   90.00
_cell.angle_gamma   90.00
#
_symmetry.space_group_name_H-M   'P 1'
#
loop_
_entity.id
_entity.type
_entity.pdbx_description
1 polymer ?
#
loop_
_entity_poly.entity_id
_entity_poly.type
_entity_poly.pdbx_seq_one_letter_code
_entity_poly.pdbx_strand_id
1 'polypeptide(L)'
;MNRTMKMAHAYFSISQSMKSNTDEIIRVLEAEGPESPKFQRLWVERDSAFLSWSNAAAALRELPLEEVLMVHQQVEKMRAQIG
;
A
#
# COMPACT_ATOMS: atom_id res chain seq x y z
N MET A 1 -18.46 -2.19 -9.61
CA MET A 1 -16.99 -2.11 -9.73
C MET A 1 -16.45 -3.41 -10.35
N ASN A 2 -15.80 -3.34 -11.53
CA ASN A 2 -15.24 -4.53 -12.21
C ASN A 2 -13.96 -5.03 -11.49
N ARG A 3 -13.54 -6.27 -11.76
CA ARG A 3 -12.38 -6.92 -11.11
C ARG A 3 -11.12 -6.05 -11.17
N THR A 4 -10.79 -5.52 -12.35
CA THR A 4 -9.65 -4.62 -12.58
C THR A 4 -9.67 -3.42 -11.65
N MET A 5 -10.82 -2.74 -11.54
CA MET A 5 -10.99 -1.56 -10.70
C MET A 5 -10.88 -1.91 -9.21
N LYS A 6 -11.41 -3.07 -8.78
CA LYS A 6 -11.24 -3.54 -7.39
C LYS A 6 -9.77 -3.77 -7.05
N MET A 7 -9.01 -4.41 -7.96
CA MET A 7 -7.59 -4.70 -7.73
C MET A 7 -6.72 -3.44 -7.79
N ALA A 8 -7.01 -2.53 -8.72
CA ALA A 8 -6.34 -1.22 -8.78
C ALA A 8 -6.56 -0.43 -7.49
N HIS A 9 -7.81 -0.35 -7.01
CA HIS A 9 -8.13 0.33 -5.75
C HIS A 9 -7.44 -0.32 -4.56
N ALA A 10 -7.46 -1.65 -4.44
CA ALA A 10 -6.82 -2.36 -3.33
C ALA A 10 -5.30 -2.14 -3.34
N TYR A 11 -4.65 -2.29 -4.48
CA TYR A 11 -3.21 -2.04 -4.61
C TYR A 11 -2.86 -0.59 -4.25
N PHE A 12 -3.63 0.36 -4.79
CA PHE A 12 -3.40 1.77 -4.57
C PHE A 12 -3.62 2.20 -3.12
N SER A 13 -4.74 1.82 -2.51
CA SER A 13 -5.07 2.19 -1.13
C SER A 13 -4.06 1.63 -0.12
N ILE A 14 -3.66 0.37 -0.29
CA ILE A 14 -2.64 -0.24 0.58
C ILE A 14 -1.30 0.47 0.39
N SER A 15 -0.92 0.81 -0.86
CA SER A 15 0.33 1.54 -1.10
C SER A 15 0.37 2.92 -0.44
N GLN A 16 -0.75 3.63 -0.41
CA GLN A 16 -0.87 4.90 0.32
C GLN A 16 -0.83 4.71 1.83
N SER A 17 -1.55 3.72 2.35
CA SER A 17 -1.55 3.40 3.77
C SER A 17 -0.14 3.07 4.25
N MET A 18 0.62 2.30 3.47
CA MET A 18 2.02 2.01 3.76
C MET A 18 2.89 3.27 3.78
N LYS A 19 2.73 4.16 2.78
CA LYS A 19 3.48 5.43 2.74
C LYS A 19 3.17 6.28 3.97
N SER A 20 1.90 6.55 4.24
CA SER A 20 1.46 7.37 5.37
C SER A 20 1.90 6.79 6.71
N ASN A 21 1.79 5.47 6.89
CA ASN A 21 2.24 4.81 8.11
C ASN A 21 3.77 4.88 8.25
N THR A 22 4.52 4.70 7.16
CA THR A 22 5.98 4.83 7.17
C THR A 22 6.43 6.26 7.52
N ASP A 23 5.76 7.27 6.97
CA ASP A 23 6.05 8.68 7.29
C ASP A 23 5.82 8.97 8.79
N GLU A 24 4.78 8.37 9.39
CA GLU A 24 4.53 8.51 10.84
C GLU A 24 5.55 7.71 11.68
N ILE A 25 5.97 6.52 11.24
CA ILE A 25 7.04 5.75 11.90
C ILE A 25 8.31 6.57 11.98
N ILE A 26 8.71 7.24 10.89
CA ILE A 26 9.91 8.07 10.86
C ILE A 26 9.81 9.19 11.91
N ARG A 27 8.67 9.90 11.95
CA ARG A 27 8.44 10.98 12.93
C ARG A 27 8.49 10.48 14.37
N VAL A 28 7.85 9.35 14.65
CA VAL A 28 7.80 8.78 16.00
C VAL A 28 9.16 8.20 16.41
N LEU A 29 9.89 7.59 15.49
CA LEU A 29 11.24 7.10 15.74
C LEU A 29 12.19 8.25 16.13
N GLU A 30 12.11 9.38 15.42
CA GLU A 30 12.90 10.57 15.73
C GLU A 30 12.51 11.24 17.05
N ALA A 31 11.22 11.25 17.40
CA ALA A 31 10.71 11.94 18.58
C ALA A 31 10.75 11.11 19.88
N GLU A 32 10.40 9.83 19.81
CA GLU A 32 10.14 8.98 20.97
C GLU A 32 11.05 7.73 21.03
N GLY A 33 11.71 7.40 19.93
CA GLY A 33 12.58 6.23 19.83
C GLY A 33 11.84 4.89 19.63
N PRO A 34 12.61 3.81 19.39
CA PRO A 34 12.07 2.50 19.00
C PRO A 34 11.35 1.76 20.14
N GLU A 35 11.65 2.08 21.39
CA GLU A 35 11.01 1.47 22.55
C GLU A 35 9.64 2.09 22.88
N SER A 36 9.23 3.16 22.18
CA SER A 36 7.95 3.79 22.43
C SER A 36 6.79 2.85 22.07
N PRO A 37 5.74 2.74 22.91
CA PRO A 37 4.55 1.95 22.57
C PRO A 37 3.85 2.41 21.30
N LYS A 38 4.03 3.69 20.92
CA LYS A 38 3.52 4.23 19.66
C LYS A 38 4.31 3.69 18.46
N PHE A 39 5.65 3.70 18.52
CA PHE A 39 6.48 3.11 17.46
C PHE A 39 6.18 1.63 17.28
N GLN A 40 6.15 0.85 18.36
CA GLN A 40 5.90 -0.60 18.29
C GLN A 40 4.55 -0.92 17.63
N ARG A 41 3.48 -0.18 17.95
CA ARG A 41 2.17 -0.34 17.30
C ARG A 41 2.22 0.01 15.81
N LEU A 42 2.79 1.17 15.47
CA LEU A 42 2.91 1.60 14.08
C LEU A 42 3.74 0.60 13.27
N TRP A 43 4.79 0.03 13.85
CA TRP A 43 5.62 -0.98 13.20
C TRP A 43 4.83 -2.25 12.86
N VAL A 44 4.04 -2.76 13.80
CA VAL A 44 3.15 -3.92 13.55
C VAL A 44 2.12 -3.61 12.46
N GLU A 45 1.52 -2.41 12.48
CA GLU A 45 0.61 -1.97 11.42
C GLU A 45 1.29 -1.90 10.06
N ARG A 46 2.53 -1.41 10.00
CA ARG A 46 3.33 -1.37 8.77
C ARG A 46 3.56 -2.76 8.20
N ASP A 47 3.94 -3.72 9.05
CA ASP A 47 4.21 -5.09 8.61
C ASP A 47 2.94 -5.77 8.10
N SER A 48 1.79 -5.52 8.73
CA SER A 48 0.48 -5.98 8.22
C SER A 48 0.13 -5.35 6.87
N ALA A 49 0.38 -4.05 6.70
CA ALA A 49 0.16 -3.35 5.43
C ALA A 49 1.09 -3.87 4.33
N PHE A 50 2.36 -4.15 4.65
CA PHE A 50 3.33 -4.75 3.73
C PHE A 50 2.90 -6.14 3.26
N LEU A 51 2.44 -7.02 4.17
CA LEU A 51 1.92 -8.33 3.80
C LEU A 51 0.70 -8.21 2.88
N SER A 52 -0.22 -7.30 3.19
CA SER A 52 -1.40 -7.04 2.36
C SER A 52 -1.02 -6.54 0.96
N TRP A 53 -0.04 -5.64 0.87
CA TRP A 53 0.48 -5.14 -0.40
C TRP A 53 1.16 -6.24 -1.21
N SER A 54 2.00 -7.06 -0.56
CA SER A 54 2.69 -8.19 -1.18
C SER A 54 1.69 -9.21 -1.75
N ASN A 55 0.63 -9.51 -1.00
CA ASN A 55 -0.45 -10.38 -1.45
C ASN A 55 -1.22 -9.79 -2.63
N ALA A 56 -1.51 -8.48 -2.60
CA ALA A 56 -2.13 -7.80 -3.73
C ALA A 56 -1.24 -7.84 -4.99
N ALA A 57 0.07 -7.61 -4.84
CA ALA A 57 1.04 -7.69 -5.91
C ALA A 57 1.21 -9.12 -6.46
N ALA A 58 1.17 -10.13 -5.59
CA ALA A 58 1.16 -11.54 -6.00
C ALA A 58 -0.09 -11.86 -6.83
N ALA A 59 -1.27 -11.41 -6.39
CA ALA A 59 -2.52 -11.63 -7.11
C ALA A 59 -2.53 -11.00 -8.52
N LEU A 60 -1.77 -9.91 -8.74
CA LEU A 60 -1.61 -9.32 -10.07
C LEU A 60 -0.74 -10.18 -10.98
N ARG A 61 0.27 -10.90 -10.46
CA ARG A 61 1.16 -11.76 -11.24
C ARG A 61 0.45 -12.98 -11.83
N GLU A 62 -0.66 -13.40 -11.22
CA GLU A 62 -1.50 -14.51 -11.68
C GLU A 62 -2.49 -14.10 -12.79
N LEU A 63 -2.57 -12.82 -13.16
CA LEU A 63 -3.47 -12.34 -14.20
C LEU A 63 -2.83 -12.45 -15.60
N PRO A 64 -3.64 -12.60 -16.67
CA PRO A 64 -3.17 -12.36 -18.03
C PRO A 64 -2.55 -10.97 -18.18
N LEU A 65 -1.51 -10.86 -19.00
CA LEU A 65 -0.75 -9.61 -19.18
C LEU A 65 -1.65 -8.40 -19.51
N GLU A 66 -2.67 -8.62 -20.34
CA GLU A 66 -3.65 -7.59 -20.72
C GLU A 66 -4.40 -7.03 -19.50
N GLU A 67 -4.83 -7.90 -18.58
CA GLU A 67 -5.49 -7.50 -17.34
C GLU A 67 -4.53 -6.76 -16.40
N VAL A 68 -3.27 -7.21 -16.30
CA VAL A 68 -2.23 -6.52 -15.52
C VAL A 68 -2.01 -5.10 -16.02
N LEU A 69 -1.89 -4.92 -17.34
CA LEU A 69 -1.72 -3.60 -17.95
C LEU A 69 -2.92 -2.69 -17.69
N MET A 70 -4.14 -3.22 -17.75
CA MET A 70 -5.34 -2.47 -17.39
C MET A 70 -5.32 -2.04 -15.92
N VAL A 71 -4.96 -2.93 -14.99
CA VAL A 71 -4.84 -2.58 -13.57
C VAL A 71 -3.79 -1.49 -13.37
N HIS A 72 -2.62 -1.63 -13.99
CA HIS A 72 -1.55 -0.64 -13.93
C HIS A 72 -2.01 0.74 -14.42
N GLN A 73 -2.69 0.81 -15.57
CA GLN A 73 -3.25 2.06 -16.09
C GLN A 73 -4.24 2.71 -15.12
N GLN A 74 -5.07 1.92 -14.42
CA GLN A 74 -5.99 2.48 -13.42
C GLN A 74 -5.25 3.01 -12.20
N VAL A 75 -4.21 2.31 -11.72
CA VAL A 75 -3.36 2.80 -10.62
C VAL A 75 -2.69 4.13 -10.97
N GLU A 76 -2.16 4.27 -12.18
CA GLU A 76 -1.56 5.53 -12.65
C GLU A 76 -2.58 6.67 -12.74
N LYS A 77 -3.81 6.39 -13.21
CA LYS A 77 -4.89 7.37 -13.19
C LYS A 77 -5.22 7.82 -11.76
N MET A 78 -5.27 6.89 -10.82
CA MET A 78 -5.53 7.23 -9.41
C MET A 78 -4.39 8.06 -8.82
N ARG A 79 -3.12 7.77 -9.16
CA ARG A 79 -1.97 8.58 -8.73
C ARG A 79 -2.04 10.02 -9.23
N ALA A 80 -2.37 10.20 -10.51
CA ALA A 80 -2.48 11.51 -11.14
C ALA A 80 -3.63 12.39 -10.60
N GLN A 81 -4.57 11.82 -9.83
CA GLN A 81 -5.67 12.58 -9.21
C GLN A 81 -5.29 13.18 -7.84
N ILE A 82 -4.16 12.78 -7.26
CA ILE A 82 -3.75 13.16 -5.89
C ILE A 82 -2.37 13.86 -5.89
N GLY A 83 -1.62 13.77 -6.98
CA GLY A 83 -0.43 14.60 -7.24
C GLY A 83 -0.82 15.94 -7.84
#